data_AF-A0A3A8WB23-F1
#
_entry.id   AF-A0A3A8WB23-F1
#
_cell.length_a   1.000
_cell.length_b   1.000
_cell.length_c   1.000
_cell.angle_alpha   90.00
_cell.angle_beta   90.00
_cell.angle_gamma   90.00
#
_symmetry.space_group_name_H-M   'P 1'
#
loop_
_entity.id
_entity.type
_entity.pdbx_description
1 polymer ?
#
loop_
_entity_poly.entity_id
_entity_poly.type
_entity_poly.pdbx_seq_one_letter_code
_entity_poly.pdbx_strand_id
1 'polypeptide(L)'
;MLTLPTMGKWFYMILSGEKKEEYREIKPYYTSRFKKIFEMYPYSNIPSGGDKREIRFRNGYGSSRPEFIALCTLDIKTGREEWGAEPGKEYYTLKIHEITERRGC
;
A
#
# COMPACT_ATOMS: atom_id res chain seq x y z
N MET A 1 7.99 1.46 11.12
CA MET A 1 7.06 1.95 10.08
C MET A 1 7.58 1.54 8.70
N LEU A 2 6.73 0.94 7.86
CA LEU A 2 7.09 0.52 6.51
C LEU A 2 7.03 1.71 5.54
N THR A 3 8.05 1.88 4.70
CA THR A 3 8.05 2.87 3.61
C THR A 3 7.91 2.19 2.27
N LEU A 4 6.97 2.68 1.47
CA LEU A 4 6.65 2.18 0.14
C LEU A 4 6.90 3.28 -0.92
N PRO A 5 7.94 3.11 -1.75
CA PRO A 5 8.13 3.90 -2.96
C PRO A 5 6.97 3.64 -3.91
N THR A 6 6.26 4.69 -4.30
CA THR A 6 5.07 4.65 -5.15
C THR A 6 5.33 5.48 -6.39
N MET A 7 4.81 5.02 -7.54
CA MET A 7 4.93 5.77 -8.79
C MET A 7 4.20 7.11 -8.65
N GLY A 8 4.79 8.19 -9.17
CA GLY A 8 4.30 9.55 -8.94
C GLY A 8 2.81 9.75 -9.26
N LYS A 9 2.32 9.19 -10.37
CA LYS A 9 0.90 9.22 -10.73
C LYS A 9 0.01 8.68 -9.59
N TRP A 10 0.30 7.47 -9.13
CA TRP A 10 -0.49 6.81 -8.07
C TRP A 10 -0.32 7.49 -6.72
N PHE A 11 0.89 7.98 -6.42
CA PHE A 11 1.17 8.73 -5.21
C PHE A 11 0.25 9.95 -5.09
N TYR A 12 0.16 10.77 -6.13
CA TYR A 12 -0.70 11.97 -6.10
C TYR A 12 -2.18 11.63 -6.11
N MET A 13 -2.60 10.56 -6.82
CA MET A 13 -4.01 10.11 -6.77
C MET A 13 -4.42 9.60 -5.39
N ILE A 14 -3.51 8.96 -4.65
CA ILE A 14 -3.76 8.56 -3.26
C ILE A 14 -3.79 9.80 -2.37
N LEU A 15 -2.84 10.71 -2.55
CA LEU A 15 -2.75 11.95 -1.79
C LEU A 15 -3.99 12.85 -1.97
N SER A 16 -4.56 12.92 -3.18
CA SER A 16 -5.80 13.65 -3.46
C SER A 16 -7.06 12.93 -2.98
N GLY A 17 -6.96 11.65 -2.62
CA GLY A 17 -8.09 10.82 -2.18
C GLY A 17 -8.92 10.22 -3.32
N GLU A 18 -8.54 10.44 -4.58
CA GLU A 18 -9.16 9.83 -5.76
C GLU A 18 -8.95 8.31 -5.77
N LYS A 19 -7.75 7.86 -5.37
CA LYS A 19 -7.37 6.45 -5.27
C LYS A 19 -7.24 6.04 -3.82
N LYS A 20 -8.14 5.17 -3.36
CA LYS A 20 -8.19 4.71 -1.95
C LYS A 20 -7.48 3.38 -1.68
N GLU A 21 -6.75 2.87 -2.67
CA GLU A 21 -6.07 1.57 -2.60
C GLU A 21 -4.69 1.67 -3.25
N GLU A 22 -3.67 1.05 -2.68
CA GLU A 22 -2.37 0.81 -3.32
C GLU A 22 -2.17 -0.69 -3.55
N TYR A 23 -1.75 -1.05 -4.75
CA TYR A 23 -1.52 -2.45 -5.13
C TYR A 23 -0.04 -2.81 -5.13
N ARG A 24 0.28 -4.01 -4.61
CA ARG A 24 1.60 -4.63 -4.70
C ARG A 24 1.45 -6.07 -5.13
N GLU A 25 2.24 -6.47 -6.11
CA GLU A 25 2.28 -7.87 -6.55
C GLU A 25 2.58 -8.80 -5.38
N ILE A 26 1.91 -9.96 -5.37
CA ILE A 26 2.16 -11.01 -4.37
C ILE A 26 3.50 -11.67 -4.69
N LYS A 27 4.56 -11.15 -4.06
CA LYS A 27 5.95 -11.60 -4.21
C LYS A 27 6.56 -11.80 -2.81
N PRO A 28 7.51 -12.75 -2.63
CA PRO A 28 8.16 -13.02 -1.34
C PRO A 28 8.73 -11.76 -0.65
N TYR A 29 9.24 -10.82 -1.46
CA TYR A 29 9.71 -9.52 -0.98
C TYR A 29 8.62 -8.75 -0.21
N TYR A 30 7.42 -8.62 -0.76
CA TYR A 30 6.33 -7.90 -0.10
C TYR A 30 5.71 -8.73 1.03
N THR A 31 5.53 -10.03 0.83
CA THR A 31 5.02 -10.95 1.87
C THR A 31 5.85 -10.85 3.16
N SER A 32 7.18 -10.91 3.05
CA SER A 32 8.07 -10.83 4.23
C SER A 32 8.03 -9.46 4.93
N ARG A 33 7.81 -8.36 4.19
CA ARG A 33 7.70 -7.01 4.77
C ARG A 33 6.34 -6.78 5.42
N PHE A 34 5.26 -7.24 4.79
CA PHE A 34 3.91 -7.11 5.32
C PHE A 34 3.69 -7.99 6.54
N LYS A 35 4.18 -9.24 6.54
CA LYS A 35 4.09 -10.14 7.70
C LYS A 35 4.73 -9.57 8.98
N LYS A 36 5.70 -8.67 8.86
CA LYS A 36 6.34 -8.02 10.02
C LYS A 36 5.48 -6.93 10.67
N ILE A 37 4.47 -6.43 9.97
CA ILE A 37 3.70 -5.27 10.43
C ILE A 37 2.19 -5.51 10.45
N PHE A 38 1.66 -6.36 9.58
CA PHE A 38 0.24 -6.73 9.53
C PHE A 38 0.00 -8.10 10.14
N GLU A 39 -1.18 -8.28 10.69
CA GLU A 39 -1.63 -9.58 11.15
C GLU A 39 -1.97 -10.47 9.94
N MET A 40 -1.42 -11.68 9.95
CA MET A 40 -1.61 -12.66 8.90
C MET A 40 -1.89 -14.03 9.51
N TYR A 41 -2.69 -14.84 8.82
CA TYR A 41 -2.91 -16.22 9.21
C TYR A 41 -1.58 -17.02 9.15
N PRO A 42 -1.20 -17.71 10.25
CA PRO A 42 0.15 -18.26 10.42
C PRO A 42 0.62 -19.20 9.32
N TYR A 43 -0.31 -19.95 8.71
CA TYR A 43 -0.01 -21.00 7.73
C TYR A 43 -0.21 -20.58 6.27
N SER A 44 -0.96 -19.51 5.99
CA SER A 44 -1.28 -19.09 4.62
C SER A 44 -0.65 -17.75 4.23
N ASN A 45 -0.15 -16.95 5.18
CA ASN A 45 0.31 -15.57 4.96
C ASN A 45 -0.76 -14.67 4.29
N ILE A 46 -2.03 -15.04 4.44
CA ILE A 46 -3.18 -14.23 4.04
C ILE A 46 -3.38 -13.16 5.13
N PRO A 47 -3.53 -11.87 4.77
CA PRO A 47 -3.86 -10.81 5.72
C PRO A 47 -5.16 -11.10 6.46
N SER A 48 -5.21 -10.83 7.77
CA SER A 48 -6.46 -10.96 8.54
C SER A 48 -7.49 -9.88 8.17
N GLY A 49 -7.04 -8.77 7.60
CA GLY A 49 -7.86 -7.63 7.17
C GLY A 49 -8.34 -6.72 8.30
N GLY A 50 -8.11 -7.09 9.56
CA GLY A 50 -8.62 -6.37 10.74
C GLY A 50 -7.69 -5.31 11.29
N ASP A 51 -6.36 -5.49 11.16
CA ASP A 51 -5.40 -4.60 11.79
C ASP A 51 -5.03 -3.38 10.91
N LYS A 52 -4.96 -2.22 11.56
CA LYS A 52 -4.62 -0.94 10.93
C LYS A 52 -3.18 -0.57 11.25
N ARG A 53 -2.40 -0.22 10.22
CA ARG A 53 -0.99 0.17 10.36
C ARG A 53 -0.69 1.43 9.58
N GLU A 54 0.18 2.26 10.15
CA GLU A 54 0.72 3.42 9.46
C GLU A 54 1.75 2.99 8.42
N ILE A 55 1.51 3.42 7.18
CA ILE A 55 2.37 3.19 6.04
C ILE A 55 2.83 4.54 5.51
N ARG A 56 4.13 4.67 5.31
CA ARG A 56 4.71 5.83 4.65
C ARG A 56 4.76 5.60 3.15
N PHE A 57 4.09 6.45 2.39
CA PHE A 57 4.20 6.49 0.94
C PHE A 57 5.23 7.54 0.56
N ARG A 58 6.08 7.23 -0.43
CA ARG A 58 7.07 8.16 -0.97
C ARG A 58 6.96 8.21 -2.49
N ASN A 59 7.05 9.41 -3.06
CA ASN A 59 7.05 9.60 -4.51
C ASN A 59 8.39 9.17 -5.14
N GLY A 60 8.50 7.90 -5.50
CA GLY A 60 9.73 7.29 -6.04
C GLY A 60 10.82 7.01 -5.00
N TYR A 61 12.05 6.82 -5.47
CA TYR A 61 13.18 6.32 -4.67
C TYR A 61 14.13 7.42 -4.13
N GLY A 62 13.93 8.69 -4.51
CA GLY A 62 14.79 9.79 -4.06
C GLY A 62 14.57 10.15 -2.59
N SER A 63 15.64 10.51 -1.87
CA SER A 63 15.61 10.81 -0.44
C SER A 63 14.90 12.11 -0.07
N SER A 64 14.85 13.08 -0.98
CA SER A 64 14.20 14.39 -0.81
C SER A 64 12.79 14.47 -1.42
N ARG A 65 12.23 13.32 -1.82
CA ARG A 65 10.93 13.29 -2.51
C ARG A 65 9.77 13.47 -1.54
N PRO A 66 8.64 14.04 -2.00
CA PRO A 66 7.42 14.14 -1.21
C PRO A 66 7.02 12.79 -0.60
N GLU A 67 6.56 12.83 0.64
CA GLU A 67 6.08 11.66 1.35
C GLU A 67 4.88 11.99 2.23
N PHE A 68 4.01 11.02 2.45
CA PHE A 68 2.90 11.12 3.40
C PHE A 68 2.77 9.82 4.18
N ILE A 69 2.16 9.90 5.36
CA ILE A 69 1.83 8.75 6.18
C ILE A 69 0.32 8.57 6.13
N ALA A 70 -0.11 7.32 5.93
CA ALA A 70 -1.52 6.98 5.93
C ALA A 70 -1.78 5.71 6.74
N LEU A 71 -2.93 5.70 7.41
CA LEU A 71 -3.42 4.53 8.13
C LEU A 71 -4.06 3.57 7.13
N CYS A 72 -3.54 2.36 7.06
CA CYS A 72 -3.94 1.36 6.06
C CYS A 72 -4.34 0.03 6.70
N THR A 73 -5.25 -0.68 6.05
CA THR A 73 -5.45 -2.14 6.24
C THR A 73 -4.89 -2.88 5.04
N LEU A 74 -4.43 -4.11 5.25
CA LEU A 74 -3.93 -4.98 4.19
C LEU A 74 -4.95 -6.07 3.86
N ASP A 75 -5.14 -6.32 2.57
CA ASP A 75 -6.02 -7.37 2.04
C ASP A 75 -5.40 -8.01 0.78
N ILE A 76 -5.99 -9.08 0.27
CA ILE A 76 -5.70 -9.63 -1.06
C ILE A 76 -6.97 -9.48 -1.90
N LYS A 77 -6.85 -8.77 -3.02
CA LYS A 77 -7.97 -8.54 -3.94
C LYS A 77 -7.50 -8.60 -5.38
N THR A 78 -8.44 -8.89 -6.29
CA THR A 78 -8.24 -8.67 -7.71
C THR A 78 -7.98 -7.19 -7.97
N GLY A 79 -6.88 -6.90 -8.66
CA GLY A 79 -6.52 -5.53 -8.97
C GLY A 79 -7.46 -4.91 -9.99
N ARG A 80 -7.57 -3.58 -9.92
CA ARG A 80 -8.41 -2.80 -10.84
C ARG A 80 -7.64 -2.32 -12.07
N GLU A 81 -8.18 -2.61 -13.24
CA GLU A 81 -7.57 -2.26 -14.53
C GLU A 81 -7.41 -0.73 -14.69
N GLU A 82 -8.35 0.09 -14.17
CA GLU A 82 -8.25 1.55 -14.23
C GLU A 82 -7.03 2.11 -13.46
N TRP A 83 -6.48 1.32 -12.54
CA TRP A 83 -5.29 1.64 -11.77
C TRP A 83 -4.06 0.84 -12.23
N GLY A 84 -4.12 0.26 -13.44
CA GLY A 84 -3.00 -0.40 -14.11
C GLY A 84 -2.74 -1.84 -13.66
N ALA A 85 -3.72 -2.49 -13.00
CA ALA A 85 -3.62 -3.90 -12.66
C ALA A 85 -3.93 -4.80 -13.87
N GLU A 86 -3.36 -6.00 -13.87
CA GLU A 86 -3.68 -7.02 -14.87
C GLU A 86 -5.06 -7.64 -14.59
N PRO A 87 -5.90 -7.86 -15.64
CA PRO A 87 -7.22 -8.45 -15.47
C PRO A 87 -7.17 -9.80 -14.74
N GLY A 88 -7.99 -9.95 -13.70
CA GLY A 88 -8.10 -11.20 -12.93
C GLY A 88 -6.90 -11.52 -12.02
N LYS A 89 -5.88 -10.67 -11.95
CA LYS A 89 -4.69 -10.91 -11.11
C LYS A 89 -4.91 -10.38 -9.69
N GLU A 90 -4.48 -11.15 -8.70
CA GLU A 90 -4.52 -10.78 -7.29
C GLU A 90 -3.29 -9.99 -6.85
N TYR A 91 -3.52 -9.01 -5.98
CA TYR A 91 -2.50 -8.15 -5.40
C TYR A 91 -2.72 -8.01 -3.90
N TYR A 92 -1.62 -7.80 -3.18
CA TYR A 92 -1.72 -7.16 -1.87
C TYR A 92 -2.29 -5.76 -2.07
N THR A 93 -3.39 -5.49 -1.38
CA THR A 93 -4.14 -4.25 -1.46
C THR A 93 -4.04 -3.53 -0.12
N LEU A 94 -3.34 -2.40 -0.10
CA LEU A 94 -3.36 -1.48 1.02
C LEU A 94 -4.53 -0.53 0.85
N LYS A 95 -5.58 -0.71 1.64
CA LYS A 95 -6.71 0.21 1.67
C LYS A 95 -6.36 1.40 2.56
N ILE A 96 -6.40 2.60 1.99
CA ILE A 96 -6.12 3.86 2.68
C ILE A 96 -7.39 4.31 3.41
N HIS A 97 -7.31 4.51 4.72
CA HIS A 97 -8.42 5.02 5.54
C HIS A 97 -8.32 6.53 5.76
N GLU A 98 -7.13 6.98 6.17
CA GLU A 98 -6.86 8.39 6.45
C GLU A 98 -5.37 8.71 6.23
N ILE A 99 -5.09 9.97 5.86
CA ILE A 99 -3.73 10.50 5.77
C ILE A 99 -3.44 11.24 7.07
N THR A 100 -2.47 10.76 7.85
CA THR A 100 -2.15 11.29 9.17
C THR A 100 -1.05 12.36 9.13
N GLU A 101 -0.14 12.30 8.15
CA GLU A 101 0.96 13.25 8.03
C GLU A 101 1.32 13.51 6.55
N ARG A 102 1.77 14.73 6.24
CA ARG A 102 2.21 15.18 4.91
C ARG A 102 3.56 15.89 5.02
N ARG A 103 4.52 15.54 4.16
CA ARG A 103 5.85 16.20 4.09
C ARG A 103 6.22 16.53 2.65
N GLY A 104 6.64 17.78 2.42
CA GLY A 104 7.07 18.25 1.10
C GLY A 104 5.96 18.17 0.04
N CYS A 105 4.70 18.30 0.48
CA CYS A 105 3.51 18.33 -0.37
C CYS A 105 3.11 19.78 -0.64
#